data_AF-A0ABD0L5X4-F1
#
_entry.id   AF-A0ABD0L5X4-F1
#
_cell.length_a   1.000
_cell.length_b   1.000
_cell.length_c   1.000
_cell.angle_alpha   90.00
_cell.angle_beta   90.00
_cell.angle_gamma   90.00
#
_symmetry.space_group_name_H-M   'P 1'
#
loop_
_entity.id
_entity.type
_entity.pdbx_description
1 polymer ?
#
loop_
_entity_poly.entity_id
_entity_poly.type
_entity_poly.pdbx_seq_one_letter_code
_entity_poly.pdbx_strand_id
1 'polypeptide(L)'
;MAGFLGEICSSVLIQVVLMVSVASVSTETSFARGKEFFVAFPIHNKDHLAYESVHTLLISNPNHNNVTVNVSFPKMTSLDDVTSTVLPDQTWRVVLNSSLELKDSGVQSKGVYINASDSVEVHALSDWSIIGMTHSKGTFLALPREALGEEYVIATNCMIHHCFCVIVVTEDDTNVTVSLRIPSLETVVFDGVSYSNNDTISVRGDVGDVIQITCFKCDMSGSLVRASRDVAVIAGSQFGRTGECSGADLAVEQFLPWAYAGHRYSLGFDVIFQGTCTDVVKIVTNDVNTQFVYDGVRYVSSVVRETFEFLRMKDRVTEIVANKKILVAQFSDPKENGDPVLFLPLPETSWATSYDFFVYGLDSAVTHLQLVGKEGVGVDLSADGAVVLSQNVTADNYTVVIMELDIGSSRVTLQCRNASSQCQPFYGVVVHQFSSKGWSLPLLPAMLNTISDAQDTETTSAVDTTLLVTSVETTSGTPSVETASGTTSVETTETGLQDATTELTKTSLYPLTSDGIVTSQTVTTQTDVSRHKTRNICPCSCGLSQKVGPTPDTEKIVTDLQRELVLDPENLSVSKRKRISAPDSRVSSVSMGVTAIAVMVVVFGVILCSDLLSVGKPRSRAKQKK
;
A
#
# COMPACT_ATOMS: atom_id res chain seq x y z
N MET A 1 -26.56 -58.68 -23.52
CA MET A 1 -26.86 -57.30 -23.98
C MET A 1 -27.25 -56.34 -22.86
N ALA A 2 -28.17 -56.67 -21.93
CA ALA A 2 -28.56 -55.77 -20.84
C ALA A 2 -27.43 -55.42 -19.83
N GLY A 3 -26.42 -56.29 -19.66
CA GLY A 3 -25.26 -56.00 -18.80
C GLY A 3 -24.24 -55.05 -19.44
N PHE A 4 -24.16 -54.99 -20.76
CA PHE A 4 -23.12 -54.23 -21.48
C PHE A 4 -23.50 -52.74 -21.63
N LEU A 5 -24.80 -52.42 -21.62
CA LEU A 5 -25.29 -51.04 -21.64
C LEU A 5 -25.17 -50.32 -20.29
N GLY A 6 -25.14 -51.07 -19.18
CA GLY A 6 -25.00 -50.49 -17.83
C GLY A 6 -23.58 -49.96 -17.55
N GLU A 7 -22.55 -50.67 -18.00
CA GLU A 7 -21.15 -50.25 -17.82
C GLU A 7 -20.80 -49.02 -18.68
N ILE A 8 -21.34 -48.93 -19.90
CA ILE A 8 -21.13 -47.77 -20.78
C ILE A 8 -21.80 -46.52 -20.20
N CYS A 9 -23.00 -46.64 -19.61
CA CYS A 9 -23.72 -45.51 -19.06
C CYS A 9 -23.05 -44.96 -17.79
N SER A 10 -22.51 -45.83 -16.92
CA SER A 10 -21.75 -45.42 -15.72
C SER A 10 -20.42 -44.75 -16.08
N SER A 11 -19.72 -45.24 -17.11
CA SER A 11 -18.44 -44.67 -17.57
C SER A 11 -18.60 -43.29 -18.20
N VAL A 12 -19.64 -43.11 -19.01
CA VAL A 12 -19.92 -41.81 -19.66
C VAL A 12 -20.41 -40.78 -18.64
N LEU A 13 -21.22 -41.19 -17.65
CA LEU A 13 -21.67 -40.28 -16.60
C LEU A 13 -20.51 -39.77 -15.72
N ILE A 14 -19.56 -40.65 -15.38
CA ILE A 14 -18.36 -40.26 -14.62
C ILE A 14 -17.47 -39.32 -15.44
N GLN A 15 -17.30 -39.56 -16.75
CA GLN A 15 -16.53 -38.66 -17.62
C GLN A 15 -17.20 -37.30 -17.83
N VAL A 16 -18.53 -37.24 -17.94
CA VAL A 16 -19.26 -35.97 -18.09
C VAL A 16 -19.24 -35.16 -16.78
N VAL A 17 -19.38 -35.81 -15.62
CA VAL A 17 -19.23 -35.14 -14.32
C VAL A 17 -17.80 -34.66 -14.11
N LEU A 18 -16.78 -35.42 -14.51
CA LEU A 18 -15.38 -34.96 -14.46
C LEU A 18 -15.08 -33.81 -15.43
N MET A 19 -15.67 -33.80 -16.63
CA MET A 19 -15.45 -32.71 -17.60
C MET A 19 -16.25 -31.44 -17.28
N VAL A 20 -17.39 -31.54 -16.60
CA VAL A 20 -18.17 -30.38 -16.14
C VAL A 20 -17.58 -29.77 -14.86
N SER A 21 -16.72 -30.48 -14.13
CA SER A 21 -16.18 -30.02 -12.85
C SER A 21 -14.96 -29.09 -12.87
N VAL A 22 -14.26 -28.82 -13.98
CA VAL A 22 -13.15 -27.83 -13.93
C VAL A 22 -12.94 -27.11 -15.27
N ALA A 23 -13.92 -26.31 -15.67
CA ALA A 23 -13.66 -25.12 -16.46
C ALA A 23 -14.23 -23.91 -15.71
N SER A 24 -13.89 -23.80 -14.42
CA SER A 24 -13.85 -22.50 -13.79
C SER A 24 -12.77 -21.73 -14.54
N VAL A 25 -13.17 -20.94 -15.53
CA VAL A 25 -12.34 -19.85 -16.04
C VAL A 25 -12.20 -18.89 -14.86
N SER A 26 -11.23 -19.15 -13.98
CA SER A 26 -10.75 -18.15 -13.05
C SER A 26 -10.22 -17.04 -13.94
N THR A 27 -10.94 -15.92 -13.98
CA THR A 27 -10.39 -14.69 -14.54
C THR A 27 -9.19 -14.34 -13.66
N GLU A 28 -8.01 -14.68 -14.16
CA GLU A 28 -6.73 -14.38 -13.52
C GLU A 28 -6.59 -12.85 -13.46
N THR A 29 -6.79 -12.27 -12.29
CA THR A 29 -6.51 -10.86 -12.04
C THR A 29 -5.04 -10.73 -11.65
N SER A 30 -4.27 -10.08 -12.51
CA SER A 30 -2.91 -9.63 -12.23
C SER A 30 -2.95 -8.32 -11.46
N PHE A 31 -2.08 -8.14 -10.46
CA PHE A 31 -1.94 -6.85 -9.78
C PHE A 31 -1.07 -5.86 -10.55
N ALA A 32 -0.11 -6.37 -11.32
CA ALA A 32 0.87 -5.55 -12.03
C ALA A 32 0.45 -5.23 -13.47
N ARG A 33 -0.49 -6.01 -14.03
CA ARG A 33 -0.75 -6.01 -15.46
C ARG A 33 -2.24 -5.92 -15.78
N GLY A 34 -2.57 -5.12 -16.78
CA GLY A 34 -3.93 -4.99 -17.26
C GLY A 34 -4.00 -4.11 -18.49
N LYS A 35 -5.21 -3.73 -18.88
CA LYS A 35 -5.45 -2.95 -20.10
C LYS A 35 -5.73 -1.48 -19.84
N GLU A 36 -6.26 -1.16 -18.66
CA GLU A 36 -6.70 0.18 -18.30
C GLU A 36 -6.03 0.62 -17.01
N PHE A 37 -5.46 1.82 -16.98
CA PHE A 37 -4.80 2.38 -15.80
C PHE A 37 -5.19 3.84 -15.61
N PHE A 38 -5.24 4.26 -14.35
CA PHE A 38 -5.52 5.63 -13.94
C PHE A 38 -4.43 6.10 -12.99
N VAL A 39 -3.72 7.16 -13.37
CA VAL A 39 -2.61 7.70 -12.57
C VAL A 39 -2.73 9.21 -12.45
N ALA A 40 -2.12 9.75 -11.40
CA ALA A 40 -1.94 11.18 -11.22
C ALA A 40 -0.62 11.43 -10.47
N PHE A 41 -0.11 12.65 -10.58
CA PHE A 41 1.19 13.01 -10.04
C PHE A 41 1.01 13.98 -8.86
N PRO A 42 1.28 13.54 -7.61
CA PRO A 42 1.16 14.41 -6.45
C PRO A 42 2.14 15.58 -6.55
N ILE A 43 1.90 16.60 -5.72
CA ILE A 43 2.83 17.71 -5.56
C ILE A 43 4.22 17.19 -5.18
N HIS A 44 5.24 17.55 -5.97
CA HIS A 44 6.64 17.19 -5.72
C HIS A 44 7.48 18.43 -5.42
N ASN A 45 7.28 19.53 -6.15
CA ASN A 45 8.13 20.72 -6.04
C ASN A 45 8.09 21.43 -4.67
N LYS A 46 9.27 21.72 -4.10
CA LYS A 46 9.45 22.49 -2.86
C LYS A 46 9.16 23.98 -3.12
N ASP A 47 8.20 24.53 -2.39
CA ASP A 47 7.88 25.96 -2.24
C ASP A 47 8.74 26.92 -3.11
N HIS A 48 8.23 27.25 -4.29
CA HIS A 48 8.63 28.40 -5.12
C HIS A 48 9.97 28.35 -5.88
N LEU A 49 10.66 27.21 -5.95
CA LEU A 49 11.76 27.09 -6.91
C LEU A 49 11.19 26.89 -8.32
N ALA A 50 11.65 27.72 -9.27
CA ALA A 50 11.13 27.82 -10.64
C ALA A 50 11.43 26.59 -11.54
N TYR A 51 11.66 25.42 -10.95
CA TYR A 51 11.96 24.19 -11.67
C TYR A 51 10.71 23.34 -11.78
N GLU A 52 10.47 22.83 -12.99
CA GLU A 52 9.34 21.97 -13.29
C GLU A 52 9.69 20.51 -13.00
N SER A 53 8.79 19.81 -12.30
CA SER A 53 8.83 18.36 -12.17
C SER A 53 8.60 17.72 -13.54
N VAL A 54 9.38 16.68 -13.85
CA VAL A 54 9.23 15.87 -15.07
C VAL A 54 8.55 14.58 -14.70
N HIS A 55 7.35 14.36 -15.24
CA HIS A 55 6.60 13.13 -15.04
C HIS A 55 6.82 12.18 -16.22
N THR A 56 7.00 10.90 -15.94
CA THR A 56 7.24 9.87 -16.96
C THR A 56 6.40 8.64 -16.69
N LEU A 57 5.83 8.06 -17.74
CA LEU A 57 5.28 6.71 -17.72
C LEU A 57 6.26 5.76 -18.40
N LEU A 58 6.49 4.60 -17.79
CA LEU A 58 7.20 3.47 -18.37
C LEU A 58 6.18 2.37 -18.61
N ILE A 59 5.85 2.13 -19.88
CA ILE A 59 4.80 1.20 -20.29
C ILE A 59 5.44 0.00 -20.96
N SER A 60 5.42 -1.14 -20.30
CA SER A 60 6.13 -2.35 -20.71
C SER A 60 5.17 -3.40 -21.26
N ASN A 61 5.57 -4.05 -22.36
CA ASN A 61 4.79 -5.09 -23.00
C ASN A 61 5.35 -6.50 -22.67
N PRO A 62 4.73 -7.24 -21.74
CA PRO A 62 5.14 -8.62 -21.42
C PRO A 62 4.68 -9.67 -22.43
N ASN A 63 3.89 -9.28 -23.44
CA ASN A 63 3.26 -10.22 -24.37
C ASN A 63 4.18 -10.53 -25.55
N HIS A 64 3.90 -11.65 -26.22
CA HIS A 64 4.57 -12.03 -27.46
C HIS A 64 4.05 -11.29 -28.71
N ASN A 65 2.97 -10.53 -28.57
CA ASN A 65 2.39 -9.73 -29.64
C ASN A 65 2.65 -8.24 -29.42
N ASN A 66 2.64 -7.47 -30.51
CA ASN A 66 2.67 -6.01 -30.43
C ASN A 66 1.41 -5.50 -29.72
N VAL A 67 1.57 -4.52 -28.83
CA VAL A 67 0.46 -3.89 -28.11
C VAL A 67 0.39 -2.42 -28.46
N THR A 68 -0.76 -1.98 -29.00
CA THR A 68 -1.06 -0.55 -29.13
C THR A 68 -1.53 0.00 -27.79
N VAL A 69 -0.92 1.10 -27.36
CA VAL A 69 -1.22 1.81 -26.11
C VAL A 69 -1.57 3.26 -26.44
N ASN A 70 -2.65 3.76 -25.84
CA ASN A 70 -3.06 5.16 -25.86
C ASN A 70 -2.94 5.75 -24.45
N VAL A 71 -2.28 6.90 -24.35
CA VAL A 71 -2.23 7.74 -23.13
C VAL A 71 -3.05 8.99 -23.41
N SER A 72 -4.07 9.22 -22.61
CA SER A 72 -5.06 10.27 -22.80
C SER A 72 -5.33 11.07 -21.53
N PHE A 73 -5.92 12.26 -21.71
CA PHE A 73 -6.16 13.22 -20.62
C PHE A 73 -7.64 13.64 -20.58
N PRO A 74 -8.53 12.84 -19.98
CA PRO A 74 -9.98 12.95 -20.19
C PRO A 74 -10.58 14.35 -19.93
N LYS A 75 -10.01 15.13 -19.02
CA LYS A 75 -10.48 16.46 -18.64
C LYS A 75 -9.51 17.60 -19.02
N MET A 76 -8.36 17.33 -19.66
CA MET A 76 -7.40 18.35 -20.08
C MET A 76 -7.36 18.52 -21.59
N THR A 77 -8.13 19.47 -22.12
CA THR A 77 -8.20 19.72 -23.57
C THR A 77 -6.95 20.39 -24.14
N SER A 78 -6.00 20.83 -23.29
CA SER A 78 -4.75 21.47 -23.71
C SER A 78 -3.63 20.48 -24.03
N LEU A 79 -3.83 19.19 -23.75
CA LEU A 79 -2.86 18.13 -24.01
C LEU A 79 -3.45 17.17 -25.04
N ASP A 80 -2.65 16.82 -26.04
CA ASP A 80 -3.04 15.84 -27.05
C ASP A 80 -2.80 14.43 -26.53
N ASP A 81 -3.72 13.52 -26.85
CA ASP A 81 -3.53 12.09 -26.63
C ASP A 81 -2.30 11.58 -27.41
N VAL A 82 -1.59 10.62 -26.83
CA VAL A 82 -0.42 10.00 -27.45
C VAL A 82 -0.64 8.51 -27.59
N THR A 83 -0.56 8.00 -28.81
CA THR A 83 -0.67 6.57 -29.11
C THR A 83 0.65 6.03 -29.65
N SER A 84 1.05 4.84 -29.20
CA SER A 84 2.21 4.13 -29.75
C SER A 84 1.98 2.62 -29.77
N THR A 85 2.80 1.91 -30.54
CA THR A 85 2.85 0.44 -30.52
C THR A 85 4.10 0.00 -29.77
N VAL A 86 3.91 -0.75 -28.70
CA VAL A 86 4.97 -1.31 -27.88
C VAL A 86 5.25 -2.74 -28.35
N LEU A 87 6.47 -3.01 -28.80
CA LEU A 87 6.88 -4.33 -29.25
C LEU A 87 7.03 -5.29 -28.05
N PRO A 88 6.98 -6.62 -28.26
CA PRO A 88 7.26 -7.62 -27.23
C PRO A 88 8.55 -7.33 -26.45
N ASP A 89 8.47 -7.47 -25.13
CA ASP A 89 9.59 -7.29 -24.18
C ASP A 89 10.26 -5.91 -24.24
N GLN A 90 9.56 -4.91 -24.81
CA GLN A 90 10.01 -3.53 -24.86
C GLN A 90 9.19 -2.64 -23.91
N THR A 91 9.80 -1.51 -23.56
CA THR A 91 9.21 -0.45 -22.76
C THR A 91 9.10 0.82 -23.58
N TRP A 92 7.92 1.41 -23.61
CA TRP A 92 7.71 2.74 -24.15
C TRP A 92 7.77 3.78 -23.02
N ARG A 93 8.69 4.72 -23.16
CA ARG A 93 8.84 5.86 -22.24
C ARG A 93 8.02 7.04 -22.74
N VAL A 94 7.04 7.47 -21.95
CA VAL A 94 6.19 8.63 -22.23
C VAL A 94 6.55 9.76 -21.28
N VAL A 95 7.15 10.83 -21.79
CA VAL A 95 7.41 12.04 -20.99
C VAL A 95 6.16 12.90 -21.02
N LEU A 96 5.64 13.22 -19.85
CA LEU A 96 4.40 13.95 -19.66
C LEU A 96 4.68 15.44 -19.37
N ASN A 97 3.68 16.27 -19.66
CA ASN A 97 3.75 17.71 -19.41
C ASN A 97 3.72 18.01 -17.89
N SER A 98 4.56 18.91 -17.42
CA SER A 98 4.66 19.32 -16.01
C SER A 98 3.36 19.93 -15.45
N SER A 99 2.47 20.42 -16.32
CA SER A 99 1.14 20.92 -15.91
C SER A 99 0.24 19.86 -15.26
N LEU A 100 0.56 18.57 -15.42
CA LEU A 100 -0.14 17.44 -14.77
C LEU A 100 0.16 17.32 -13.27
N GLU A 101 1.21 17.96 -12.75
CA GLU A 101 1.50 17.97 -11.32
C GLU A 101 0.33 18.59 -10.54
N LEU A 102 -0.19 17.87 -9.56
CA LEU A 102 -1.27 18.37 -8.70
C LEU A 102 -0.77 19.52 -7.82
N LYS A 103 -1.62 20.52 -7.60
CA LYS A 103 -1.34 21.67 -6.76
C LYS A 103 -2.37 21.79 -5.65
N ASP A 104 -1.93 22.07 -4.43
CA ASP A 104 -2.79 22.32 -3.28
C ASP A 104 -3.80 21.18 -3.00
N SER A 105 -4.62 21.34 -1.96
CA SER A 105 -5.76 20.45 -1.71
C SER A 105 -6.99 20.89 -2.48
N GLY A 106 -7.66 19.96 -3.15
CA GLY A 106 -8.88 20.21 -3.89
C GLY A 106 -9.11 19.21 -5.02
N VAL A 107 -10.16 19.47 -5.82
CA VAL A 107 -10.47 18.69 -7.03
C VAL A 107 -9.80 19.33 -8.25
N GLN A 108 -9.10 18.51 -9.04
CA GLN A 108 -8.34 18.94 -10.21
C GLN A 108 -8.57 17.99 -11.39
N SER A 109 -8.71 18.55 -12.58
CA SER A 109 -8.89 17.81 -13.83
C SER A 109 -7.55 17.38 -14.41
N LYS A 110 -6.77 16.55 -13.70
CA LYS A 110 -5.39 16.17 -14.08
C LYS A 110 -5.13 14.65 -14.14
N GLY A 111 -6.19 13.85 -14.16
CA GLY A 111 -6.06 12.40 -14.26
C GLY A 111 -5.51 11.99 -15.63
N VAL A 112 -4.62 11.01 -15.63
CA VAL A 112 -4.08 10.39 -16.85
C VAL A 112 -4.72 9.01 -17.00
N TYR A 113 -5.28 8.74 -18.18
CA TYR A 113 -5.89 7.46 -18.53
C TYR A 113 -5.03 6.75 -19.57
N ILE A 114 -4.57 5.55 -19.24
CA ILE A 114 -3.83 4.66 -20.14
C ILE A 114 -4.74 3.52 -20.55
N ASN A 115 -4.86 3.28 -21.86
CA ASN A 115 -5.62 2.18 -22.43
C ASN A 115 -4.75 1.39 -23.41
N ALA A 116 -4.73 0.07 -23.30
CA ALA A 116 -3.94 -0.83 -24.12
C ALA A 116 -4.81 -1.91 -24.78
N SER A 117 -4.43 -2.27 -26.01
CA SER A 117 -5.08 -3.37 -26.75
C SER A 117 -4.90 -4.74 -26.09
N ASP A 118 -3.81 -4.93 -25.34
CA ASP A 118 -3.54 -6.11 -24.52
C ASP A 118 -2.86 -5.72 -23.20
N SER A 119 -2.69 -6.69 -22.30
CA SER A 119 -2.19 -6.46 -20.95
C SER A 119 -0.77 -5.87 -20.94
N VAL A 120 -0.56 -4.71 -20.32
CA VAL A 120 0.75 -4.07 -20.14
C VAL A 120 1.06 -3.88 -18.65
N GLU A 121 2.30 -3.53 -18.32
CA GLU A 121 2.72 -3.07 -17.00
C GLU A 121 3.05 -1.58 -17.07
N VAL A 122 2.61 -0.78 -16.10
CA VAL A 122 2.76 0.68 -16.13
C VAL A 122 3.42 1.16 -14.84
N HIS A 123 4.58 1.81 -14.96
CA HIS A 123 5.19 2.54 -13.85
C HIS A 123 5.06 4.05 -14.06
N ALA A 124 4.66 4.74 -12.99
CA ALA A 124 4.61 6.20 -12.96
C ALA A 124 5.82 6.72 -12.18
N LEU A 125 6.49 7.71 -12.76
CA LEU A 125 7.70 8.33 -12.19
C LEU A 125 7.51 9.85 -12.15
N SER A 126 7.83 10.44 -11.00
CA SER A 126 8.06 11.88 -10.84
C SER A 126 9.54 12.12 -10.59
N ASP A 127 10.18 12.88 -11.46
CA ASP A 127 11.57 13.31 -11.33
C ASP A 127 11.61 14.83 -11.16
N TRP A 128 12.15 15.30 -10.05
CA TRP A 128 12.40 16.71 -9.82
C TRP A 128 13.90 16.96 -9.85
N SER A 129 14.34 17.76 -10.84
CA SER A 129 15.75 18.06 -11.08
C SER A 129 16.00 19.56 -10.96
N ILE A 130 16.84 19.97 -10.02
CA ILE A 130 17.46 21.31 -10.05
C ILE A 130 18.74 21.20 -10.91
N ILE A 131 18.94 22.15 -11.83
CA ILE A 131 20.15 22.23 -12.67
C ILE A 131 21.39 22.20 -11.77
N GLY A 132 22.10 21.07 -11.76
CA GLY A 132 23.41 20.91 -11.14
C GLY A 132 23.43 20.40 -9.70
N MET A 133 22.32 20.29 -8.96
CA MET A 133 22.35 19.79 -7.57
C MET A 133 21.01 19.12 -7.20
N THR A 134 21.07 17.83 -6.84
CA THR A 134 19.96 16.97 -6.34
C THR A 134 18.84 16.66 -7.34
N HIS A 135 18.55 15.37 -7.48
CA HIS A 135 17.38 14.85 -8.19
C HIS A 135 16.57 14.09 -7.16
N SER A 136 15.31 14.46 -6.98
CA SER A 136 14.35 13.72 -6.17
C SER A 136 13.52 12.86 -7.12
N LYS A 137 13.43 11.55 -6.91
CA LYS A 137 12.62 10.66 -7.74
C LYS A 137 11.63 9.88 -6.89
N GLY A 138 10.35 9.99 -7.22
CA GLY A 138 9.32 9.11 -6.67
C GLY A 138 8.75 8.24 -7.78
N THR A 139 8.55 6.95 -7.52
CA THR A 139 7.88 6.06 -8.45
C THR A 139 6.86 5.19 -7.74
N PHE A 140 5.89 4.70 -8.50
CA PHE A 140 4.97 3.67 -8.05
C PHE A 140 4.55 2.79 -9.23
N LEU A 141 4.17 1.55 -8.94
CA LEU A 141 3.57 0.64 -9.91
C LEU A 141 2.08 0.98 -10.03
N ALA A 142 1.65 1.34 -11.24
CA ALA A 142 0.25 1.66 -11.49
C ALA A 142 -0.58 0.38 -11.48
N LEU A 143 -1.61 0.33 -10.64
CA LEU A 143 -2.54 -0.80 -10.61
C LEU A 143 -3.51 -0.72 -11.79
N PRO A 144 -3.78 -1.84 -12.48
CA PRO A 144 -4.77 -1.88 -13.53
C PRO A 144 -6.18 -1.74 -12.93
N ARG A 145 -7.13 -1.27 -13.74
CA ARG A 145 -8.51 -1.00 -13.33
C ARG A 145 -9.16 -2.15 -12.57
N GLU A 146 -8.96 -3.38 -13.05
CA GLU A 146 -9.48 -4.62 -12.44
C GLU A 146 -8.91 -4.94 -11.04
N ALA A 147 -7.79 -4.32 -10.67
CA ALA A 147 -7.17 -4.45 -9.35
C ALA A 147 -7.49 -3.28 -8.41
N LEU A 148 -8.20 -2.25 -8.89
CA LEU A 148 -8.69 -1.15 -8.07
C LEU A 148 -9.89 -1.61 -7.22
N GLY A 149 -10.38 -0.72 -6.36
CA GLY A 149 -11.48 -1.00 -5.46
C GLY A 149 -12.14 0.25 -4.92
N GLU A 150 -13.07 0.04 -3.99
CA GLU A 150 -13.91 1.10 -3.43
C GLU A 150 -13.48 1.55 -2.03
N GLU A 151 -12.60 0.82 -1.34
CA GLU A 151 -12.20 1.11 0.05
C GLU A 151 -10.69 0.99 0.22
N TYR A 152 -10.06 2.02 0.81
CA TYR A 152 -8.62 2.06 1.08
C TYR A 152 -8.33 2.65 2.45
N VAL A 153 -7.39 2.05 3.16
CA VAL A 153 -6.75 2.67 4.32
C VAL A 153 -5.36 3.09 3.89
N ILE A 154 -4.97 4.34 4.19
CA ILE A 154 -3.66 4.86 3.78
C ILE A 154 -2.70 4.94 4.96
N ALA A 155 -1.41 4.97 4.63
CA ALA A 155 -0.32 5.27 5.54
C ALA A 155 0.55 6.36 4.91
N THR A 156 1.02 7.29 5.72
CA THR A 156 1.89 8.39 5.28
C THR A 156 2.98 8.64 6.30
N ASN A 157 4.03 9.39 5.95
CA ASN A 157 5.09 9.72 6.91
C ASN A 157 5.66 11.12 6.65
N CYS A 158 5.16 12.12 7.38
CA CYS A 158 5.57 13.51 7.19
C CYS A 158 6.05 14.14 8.48
N MET A 159 7.35 14.33 8.55
CA MET A 159 7.98 15.08 9.63
C MET A 159 8.24 16.55 9.25
N ILE A 160 8.56 16.83 7.99
CA ILE A 160 9.08 18.14 7.58
C ILE A 160 8.22 18.91 6.56
N HIS A 161 7.42 18.22 5.75
CA HIS A 161 6.64 18.79 4.65
C HIS A 161 5.24 18.17 4.54
N HIS A 162 4.59 18.33 3.38
CA HIS A 162 3.23 17.85 3.15
C HIS A 162 3.17 16.32 2.99
N CYS A 163 2.21 15.71 3.68
CA CYS A 163 1.67 14.41 3.30
C CYS A 163 0.58 14.62 2.28
N PHE A 164 0.36 13.64 1.41
CA PHE A 164 -0.72 13.70 0.44
C PHE A 164 -1.49 12.38 0.37
N CYS A 165 -2.77 12.52 0.03
CA CYS A 165 -3.67 11.48 -0.43
C CYS A 165 -4.27 11.96 -1.74
N VAL A 166 -4.06 11.20 -2.80
CA VAL A 166 -4.49 11.50 -4.17
C VAL A 166 -5.44 10.39 -4.61
N ILE A 167 -6.63 10.76 -5.06
CA ILE A 167 -7.67 9.83 -5.49
C ILE A 167 -8.02 10.16 -6.94
N VAL A 168 -7.79 9.22 -7.85
CA VAL A 168 -8.12 9.37 -9.27
C VAL A 168 -9.45 8.67 -9.55
N VAL A 169 -10.40 9.44 -10.05
CA VAL A 169 -11.74 8.95 -10.38
C VAL A 169 -11.71 8.22 -11.73
N THR A 170 -12.21 6.98 -11.75
CA THR A 170 -12.17 6.10 -12.94
C THR A 170 -13.49 6.02 -13.70
N GLU A 171 -14.58 6.47 -13.08
CA GLU A 171 -15.94 6.45 -13.62
C GLU A 171 -16.68 7.74 -13.33
N ASP A 172 -17.56 8.13 -14.25
CA ASP A 172 -18.47 9.25 -14.04
C ASP A 172 -19.40 9.01 -12.85
N ASP A 173 -19.84 10.10 -12.22
CA ASP A 173 -20.76 10.05 -11.09
C ASP A 173 -20.23 9.20 -9.91
N THR A 174 -18.95 9.34 -9.60
CA THR A 174 -18.33 8.66 -8.46
C THR A 174 -18.37 9.56 -7.23
N ASN A 175 -19.02 9.09 -6.17
CA ASN A 175 -18.97 9.73 -4.86
C ASN A 175 -17.79 9.17 -4.07
N VAL A 176 -16.87 10.03 -3.68
CA VAL A 176 -15.70 9.74 -2.87
C VAL A 176 -15.86 10.40 -1.50
N THR A 177 -15.59 9.64 -0.44
CA THR A 177 -15.56 10.11 0.93
C THR A 177 -14.22 9.77 1.57
N VAL A 178 -13.63 10.73 2.26
CA VAL A 178 -12.37 10.56 2.99
C VAL A 178 -12.59 10.91 4.44
N SER A 179 -12.63 9.90 5.30
CA SER A 179 -12.68 10.09 6.75
C SER A 179 -11.27 10.26 7.29
N LEU A 180 -10.92 11.48 7.66
CA LEU A 180 -9.57 11.86 8.05
C LEU A 180 -9.16 11.24 9.38
N ARG A 181 -7.90 10.80 9.44
CA ARG A 181 -7.20 10.44 10.67
C ARG A 181 -5.90 11.25 10.72
N ILE A 182 -5.90 12.31 11.51
CA ILE A 182 -4.77 13.23 11.66
C ILE A 182 -4.52 13.53 13.15
N PRO A 183 -3.33 14.02 13.54
CA PRO A 183 -3.06 14.46 14.90
C PRO A 183 -4.10 15.50 15.37
N SER A 184 -4.53 15.42 16.63
CA SER A 184 -5.71 16.17 17.11
C SER A 184 -5.59 17.70 17.10
N LEU A 185 -4.39 18.24 16.91
CA LEU A 185 -4.12 19.69 16.87
C LEU A 185 -3.91 20.22 15.45
N GLU A 186 -3.85 19.33 14.46
CA GLU A 186 -3.59 19.69 13.07
C GLU A 186 -4.90 19.79 12.29
N THR A 187 -4.87 20.54 11.19
CA THR A 187 -6.00 20.68 10.28
C THR A 187 -5.55 20.51 8.83
N VAL A 188 -6.48 20.03 8.02
CA VAL A 188 -6.35 19.93 6.57
C VAL A 188 -7.26 20.99 5.96
N VAL A 189 -6.75 21.81 5.05
CA VAL A 189 -7.59 22.72 4.25
C VAL A 189 -7.89 22.04 2.92
N PHE A 190 -9.15 21.87 2.56
CA PHE A 190 -9.60 21.32 1.28
C PHE A 190 -10.68 22.22 0.69
N ASP A 191 -10.47 22.72 -0.53
CA ASP A 191 -11.35 23.71 -1.19
C ASP A 191 -11.70 24.92 -0.29
N GLY A 192 -10.72 25.39 0.48
CA GLY A 192 -10.87 26.53 1.39
C GLY A 192 -11.59 26.24 2.71
N VAL A 193 -12.02 24.99 2.95
CA VAL A 193 -12.65 24.56 4.20
C VAL A 193 -11.62 23.81 5.05
N SER A 194 -11.55 24.12 6.35
CA SER A 194 -10.69 23.41 7.30
C SER A 194 -11.39 22.19 7.89
N TYR A 195 -10.70 21.06 7.89
CA TYR A 195 -11.13 19.78 8.42
C TYR A 195 -10.16 19.33 9.52
N SER A 196 -10.72 18.78 10.60
CA SER A 196 -10.00 18.26 11.76
C SER A 196 -10.00 16.72 11.77
N ASN A 197 -9.36 16.14 12.77
CA ASN A 197 -9.37 14.69 12.97
C ASN A 197 -10.80 14.12 13.07
N ASN A 198 -11.06 13.02 12.34
CA ASN A 198 -12.35 12.36 12.16
C ASN A 198 -13.40 13.11 11.33
N ASP A 199 -13.11 14.31 10.83
CA ASP A 199 -13.98 14.93 9.85
C ASP A 199 -13.97 14.13 8.54
N THR A 200 -15.02 14.28 7.74
CA THR A 200 -15.16 13.59 6.45
C THR A 200 -15.28 14.60 5.32
N ILE A 201 -14.37 14.48 4.35
CA ILE A 201 -14.44 15.19 3.07
C ILE A 201 -15.31 14.34 2.14
N SER A 202 -16.28 14.94 1.46
CA SER A 202 -17.14 14.26 0.48
C SER A 202 -17.14 15.01 -0.83
N VAL A 203 -16.79 14.32 -1.92
CA VAL A 203 -16.65 14.89 -3.25
C VAL A 203 -17.37 13.98 -4.24
N ARG A 204 -18.04 14.57 -5.22
CA ARG A 204 -18.53 13.87 -6.40
C ARG A 204 -17.64 14.26 -7.56
N GLY A 205 -17.09 13.28 -8.27
CA GLY A 205 -16.21 13.50 -9.41
C GLY A 205 -16.56 12.58 -10.58
N ASP A 206 -16.02 12.91 -11.73
CA ASP A 206 -16.16 12.16 -12.98
C ASP A 206 -14.81 11.61 -13.43
N VAL A 207 -14.80 10.78 -14.49
CA VAL A 207 -13.57 10.18 -14.99
C VAL A 207 -12.50 11.26 -15.31
N GLY A 208 -11.28 11.04 -14.81
CA GLY A 208 -10.16 11.97 -14.96
C GLY A 208 -10.12 13.13 -13.97
N ASP A 209 -11.12 13.26 -13.09
CA ASP A 209 -11.00 14.12 -11.91
C ASP A 209 -10.07 13.48 -10.88
N VAL A 210 -9.30 14.33 -10.22
CA VAL A 210 -8.32 13.94 -9.20
C VAL A 210 -8.56 14.75 -7.95
N ILE A 211 -8.75 14.08 -6.83
CA ILE A 211 -8.96 14.68 -5.52
C ILE A 211 -7.62 14.60 -4.80
N GLN A 212 -6.98 15.74 -4.54
CA GLN A 212 -5.77 15.81 -3.71
C GLN A 212 -6.12 16.38 -2.33
N ILE A 213 -5.66 15.71 -1.29
CA ILE A 213 -5.70 16.17 0.09
C ILE A 213 -4.25 16.26 0.56
N THR A 214 -3.78 17.44 0.91
CA THR A 214 -2.46 17.65 1.49
C THR A 214 -2.56 18.07 2.95
N CYS A 215 -1.57 17.68 3.74
CA CYS A 215 -1.44 18.10 5.13
C CYS A 215 0.00 18.47 5.48
N PHE A 216 0.22 19.72 5.88
CA PHE A 216 1.55 20.21 6.22
C PHE A 216 2.00 19.67 7.57
N LYS A 217 3.10 18.89 7.59
CA LYS A 217 3.70 18.32 8.81
C LYS A 217 2.72 17.51 9.67
N CYS A 218 1.72 16.90 9.04
CA CYS A 218 0.80 16.01 9.72
C CYS A 218 0.72 14.67 9.01
N ASP A 219 0.71 13.59 9.81
CA ASP A 219 0.56 12.23 9.34
C ASP A 219 -0.93 11.90 9.18
N MET A 220 -1.32 11.48 7.97
CA MET A 220 -2.67 11.06 7.62
C MET A 220 -2.89 9.54 7.75
N SER A 221 -1.95 8.80 8.33
CA SER A 221 -2.05 7.34 8.51
C SER A 221 -3.31 6.93 9.26
N GLY A 222 -4.06 5.99 8.69
CA GLY A 222 -5.38 5.58 9.18
C GLY A 222 -6.55 6.33 8.56
N SER A 223 -6.30 7.31 7.69
CA SER A 223 -7.38 7.92 6.90
C SER A 223 -8.01 6.86 5.99
N LEU A 224 -9.33 6.93 5.86
CA LEU A 224 -10.12 5.93 5.14
C LEU A 224 -10.76 6.58 3.93
N VAL A 225 -10.44 6.07 2.74
CA VAL A 225 -11.08 6.43 1.49
C VAL A 225 -12.18 5.41 1.20
N ARG A 226 -13.38 5.90 0.89
CA ARG A 226 -14.50 5.11 0.38
C ARG A 226 -15.07 5.75 -0.87
N ALA A 227 -15.36 4.95 -1.87
CA ALA A 227 -15.94 5.41 -3.12
C ALA A 227 -17.18 4.56 -3.50
N SER A 228 -18.06 5.12 -4.32
CA SER A 228 -19.21 4.37 -4.87
C SER A 228 -18.88 3.56 -6.13
N ARG A 229 -17.64 3.68 -6.63
CA ARG A 229 -17.05 3.03 -7.80
C ARG A 229 -15.55 2.85 -7.53
N ASP A 230 -14.89 2.03 -8.33
CA ASP A 230 -13.46 1.83 -8.21
C ASP A 230 -12.68 3.15 -8.43
N VAL A 231 -11.69 3.40 -7.58
CA VAL A 231 -10.81 4.58 -7.66
C VAL A 231 -9.37 4.16 -7.53
N ALA A 232 -8.42 4.91 -8.09
CA ALA A 232 -7.01 4.72 -7.77
C ALA A 232 -6.62 5.63 -6.60
N VAL A 233 -5.96 5.08 -5.58
CA VAL A 233 -5.51 5.84 -4.40
C VAL A 233 -3.99 5.83 -4.34
N ILE A 234 -3.38 7.01 -4.40
CA ILE A 234 -1.94 7.23 -4.29
C ILE A 234 -1.70 8.03 -3.02
N ALA A 235 -0.79 7.62 -2.17
CA ALA A 235 -0.49 8.36 -0.95
C ALA A 235 1.00 8.33 -0.62
N GLY A 236 1.41 9.24 0.24
CA GLY A 236 2.81 9.38 0.60
C GLY A 236 3.13 10.73 1.20
N SER A 237 4.36 11.16 0.98
CA SER A 237 4.95 12.37 1.54
C SER A 237 5.82 13.06 0.50
N GLN A 238 5.62 14.37 0.35
CA GLN A 238 6.36 15.18 -0.60
C GLN A 238 7.87 15.21 -0.31
N PHE A 239 8.22 15.32 0.98
CA PHE A 239 9.58 15.17 1.49
C PHE A 239 9.51 14.34 2.77
N GLY A 240 9.36 13.03 2.60
CA GLY A 240 9.37 12.08 3.70
C GLY A 240 10.75 12.03 4.32
N ARG A 241 10.84 11.73 5.61
CA ARG A 241 12.12 11.43 6.27
C ARG A 241 11.86 10.19 7.12
N THR A 242 12.80 9.27 7.18
CA THR A 242 12.70 8.09 8.04
C THR A 242 13.64 8.26 9.23
N GLY A 243 13.11 8.11 10.44
CA GLY A 243 13.89 8.23 11.67
C GLY A 243 14.79 9.49 11.71
N GLU A 244 16.07 9.30 12.00
CA GLU A 244 17.03 10.39 12.20
C GLU A 244 17.77 10.82 10.91
N CYS A 245 17.39 10.35 9.73
CA CYS A 245 18.12 10.62 8.47
C CYS A 245 18.06 12.07 8.00
N SER A 246 19.13 12.63 7.45
CA SER A 246 19.07 13.96 6.83
C SER A 246 18.35 13.99 5.48
N GLY A 247 18.26 12.85 4.79
CA GLY A 247 17.60 12.69 3.50
C GLY A 247 16.10 12.95 3.61
N ALA A 248 15.56 13.72 2.67
CA ALA A 248 14.13 13.86 2.53
C ALA A 248 13.76 14.16 1.09
N ASP A 249 12.89 13.31 0.53
CA ASP A 249 12.45 13.34 -0.86
C ASP A 249 11.05 12.71 -0.99
N LEU A 250 10.54 12.66 -2.21
CA LEU A 250 9.22 12.13 -2.52
C LEU A 250 9.17 10.62 -2.24
N ALA A 251 8.44 10.24 -1.19
CA ALA A 251 8.01 8.87 -0.98
C ALA A 251 6.55 8.75 -1.42
N VAL A 252 6.28 7.92 -2.41
CA VAL A 252 4.95 7.79 -3.04
C VAL A 252 4.70 6.34 -3.37
N GLU A 253 3.45 5.88 -3.21
CA GLU A 253 3.03 4.56 -3.65
C GLU A 253 1.53 4.58 -4.03
N GLN A 254 1.12 3.72 -4.98
CA GLN A 254 -0.29 3.45 -5.21
C GLN A 254 -0.77 2.37 -4.23
N PHE A 255 -1.73 2.73 -3.38
CA PHE A 255 -2.24 1.85 -2.34
C PHE A 255 -3.12 0.76 -2.95
N LEU A 256 -2.99 -0.44 -2.39
CA LEU A 256 -3.88 -1.56 -2.69
C LEU A 256 -5.22 -1.35 -1.96
N PRO A 257 -6.35 -1.74 -2.56
CA PRO A 257 -7.64 -1.79 -1.87
C PRO A 257 -7.56 -2.55 -0.55
N TRP A 258 -8.35 -2.13 0.44
CA TRP A 258 -8.45 -2.79 1.75
C TRP A 258 -8.86 -4.26 1.66
N ALA A 259 -9.53 -4.66 0.58
CA ALA A 259 -9.83 -6.06 0.27
C ALA A 259 -8.57 -6.96 0.29
N TYR A 260 -7.42 -6.40 -0.11
CA TYR A 260 -6.13 -7.08 -0.19
C TYR A 260 -5.26 -6.93 1.06
N ALA A 261 -5.73 -6.25 2.10
CA ALA A 261 -5.11 -6.30 3.41
C ALA A 261 -5.22 -7.72 4.00
N GLY A 262 -4.22 -8.12 4.78
CA GLY A 262 -4.08 -9.47 5.31
C GLY A 262 -3.77 -9.49 6.80
N HIS A 263 -3.50 -10.69 7.30
CA HIS A 263 -3.30 -10.97 8.72
C HIS A 263 -1.85 -11.32 9.05
N ARG A 264 -1.05 -11.66 8.04
CA ARG A 264 0.34 -12.09 8.21
C ARG A 264 1.24 -11.43 7.17
N TYR A 265 2.32 -10.82 7.65
CA TYR A 265 3.33 -10.15 6.85
C TYR A 265 4.71 -10.57 7.32
N SER A 266 5.64 -10.65 6.38
CA SER A 266 7.05 -10.92 6.68
C SER A 266 7.90 -9.86 6.01
N LEU A 267 8.56 -9.03 6.82
CA LEU A 267 9.38 -7.92 6.35
C LEU A 267 10.84 -8.37 6.28
N GLY A 268 11.46 -8.31 5.09
CA GLY A 268 12.83 -8.74 4.85
C GLY A 268 13.88 -7.72 5.33
N PHE A 269 14.93 -8.17 6.00
CA PHE A 269 15.94 -7.30 6.63
C PHE A 269 16.74 -6.47 5.62
N ASP A 270 17.18 -5.29 6.08
CA ASP A 270 17.73 -4.22 5.27
C ASP A 270 19.25 -4.34 5.10
N VAL A 271 19.69 -5.08 4.06
CA VAL A 271 21.12 -5.10 3.65
C VAL A 271 21.39 -4.12 2.51
N ILE A 272 20.35 -3.68 1.79
CA ILE A 272 20.50 -2.74 0.67
C ILE A 272 20.86 -1.35 1.23
N PHE A 273 20.37 -1.02 2.43
CA PHE A 273 20.56 0.27 3.06
C PHE A 273 21.45 0.14 4.30
N GLN A 274 22.73 -0.17 4.07
CA GLN A 274 23.80 -0.15 5.10
C GLN A 274 24.02 1.24 5.75
N GLY A 275 23.12 2.20 5.53
CA GLY A 275 23.10 3.48 6.22
C GLY A 275 22.71 3.32 7.70
N THR A 276 23.10 4.32 8.48
CA THR A 276 22.69 4.53 9.89
C THR A 276 21.20 4.86 10.04
N CYS A 277 20.53 5.12 8.93
CA CYS A 277 19.12 5.44 8.81
C CYS A 277 18.19 4.35 9.31
N THR A 278 17.27 4.66 10.24
CA THR A 278 16.27 3.69 10.71
C THR A 278 15.02 3.72 9.85
N ASP A 279 14.63 2.54 9.36
CA ASP A 279 13.36 2.34 8.68
C ASP A 279 12.18 2.52 9.65
N VAL A 280 11.08 3.04 9.13
CA VAL A 280 9.83 3.23 9.86
C VAL A 280 8.80 2.26 9.31
N VAL A 281 8.28 1.38 10.18
CA VAL A 281 7.17 0.49 9.85
C VAL A 281 5.91 1.04 10.48
N LYS A 282 4.86 1.22 9.68
CA LYS A 282 3.53 1.59 10.15
C LYS A 282 2.58 0.41 10.00
N ILE A 283 1.91 0.07 11.09
CA ILE A 283 0.83 -0.91 11.12
C ILE A 283 -0.46 -0.15 11.37
N VAL A 284 -1.39 -0.22 10.42
CA VAL A 284 -2.69 0.45 10.51
C VAL A 284 -3.78 -0.61 10.66
N THR A 285 -4.58 -0.48 11.72
CA THR A 285 -5.71 -1.37 12.00
C THR A 285 -7.00 -0.75 11.48
N ASN A 286 -7.98 -1.51 10.99
CA ASN A 286 -9.29 -0.95 10.61
C ASN A 286 -10.42 -1.34 11.59
N ASP A 287 -10.07 -2.05 12.67
CA ASP A 287 -11.00 -2.56 13.66
C ASP A 287 -10.47 -2.31 15.07
N VAL A 288 -11.39 -2.18 16.04
CA VAL A 288 -11.04 -2.25 17.47
C VAL A 288 -10.67 -3.67 17.88
N ASN A 289 -9.89 -3.80 18.95
CA ASN A 289 -9.44 -5.08 19.51
C ASN A 289 -8.68 -5.94 18.48
N THR A 290 -8.06 -5.30 17.48
CA THR A 290 -7.10 -5.94 16.59
C THR A 290 -5.84 -6.19 17.39
N GLN A 291 -5.51 -7.44 17.57
CA GLN A 291 -4.30 -7.89 18.25
C GLN A 291 -3.29 -8.28 17.19
N PHE A 292 -2.07 -7.79 17.31
CA PHE A 292 -0.96 -8.23 16.48
C PHE A 292 0.32 -8.38 17.29
N VAL A 293 1.24 -9.18 16.77
CA VAL A 293 2.58 -9.33 17.33
C VAL A 293 3.55 -8.62 16.41
N TYR A 294 4.38 -7.74 16.96
CA TYR A 294 5.51 -7.12 16.28
C TYR A 294 6.75 -7.35 17.16
N ASP A 295 7.75 -8.01 16.59
CA ASP A 295 8.99 -8.39 17.30
C ASP A 295 8.76 -9.11 18.64
N GLY A 296 7.85 -10.09 18.65
CA GLY A 296 7.53 -10.86 19.86
C GLY A 296 6.71 -10.09 20.92
N VAL A 297 6.46 -8.80 20.74
CA VAL A 297 5.61 -7.99 21.61
C VAL A 297 4.18 -7.95 21.06
N ARG A 298 3.19 -8.20 21.91
CA ARG A 298 1.77 -8.12 21.55
C ARG A 298 1.25 -6.69 21.71
N TYR A 299 0.55 -6.21 20.70
CA TYR A 299 -0.15 -4.95 20.66
C TYR A 299 -1.65 -5.19 20.46
N VAL A 300 -2.48 -4.27 20.94
CA VAL A 300 -3.94 -4.33 20.81
C VAL A 300 -4.47 -2.96 20.46
N SER A 301 -5.25 -2.86 19.38
CA SER A 301 -5.92 -1.60 19.04
C SER A 301 -7.04 -1.27 20.01
N SER A 302 -6.99 -0.03 20.51
CA SER A 302 -7.99 0.59 21.36
C SER A 302 -9.09 1.29 20.56
N VAL A 303 -8.77 1.75 19.34
CA VAL A 303 -9.69 2.47 18.46
C VAL A 303 -9.64 1.95 17.02
N VAL A 304 -10.71 2.22 16.26
CA VAL A 304 -10.76 1.96 14.81
C VAL A 304 -9.77 2.89 14.12
N ARG A 305 -9.03 2.38 13.13
CA ARG A 305 -8.06 3.19 12.37
C ARG A 305 -6.93 3.71 13.26
N GLU A 306 -6.48 2.86 14.18
CA GLU A 306 -5.29 3.12 14.98
C GLU A 306 -4.05 2.76 14.18
N THR A 307 -3.08 3.67 14.21
CA THR A 307 -1.78 3.54 13.57
C THR A 307 -0.74 3.31 14.66
N PHE A 308 0.06 2.27 14.49
CA PHE A 308 1.22 1.97 15.30
C PHE A 308 2.47 2.21 14.46
N GLU A 309 3.44 2.94 15.02
CA GLU A 309 4.69 3.26 14.35
C GLU A 309 5.85 2.58 15.10
N PHE A 310 6.73 1.93 14.35
CA PHE A 310 7.87 1.21 14.88
C PHE A 310 9.13 1.60 14.12
N LEU A 311 10.22 1.77 14.85
CA LEU A 311 11.55 1.71 14.25
C LEU A 311 11.86 0.24 13.96
N ARG A 312 12.29 -0.02 12.74
CA ARG A 312 12.60 -1.37 12.31
C ARG A 312 13.99 -1.80 12.77
N MET A 313 14.13 -3.08 13.09
CA MET A 313 15.45 -3.67 13.33
C MET A 313 16.01 -4.24 12.04
N LYS A 314 17.27 -3.92 11.76
CA LYS A 314 17.91 -4.17 10.46
C LYS A 314 18.50 -5.57 10.30
N ASP A 315 18.56 -6.36 11.36
CA ASP A 315 19.33 -7.60 11.42
C ASP A 315 18.47 -8.88 11.33
N ARG A 316 17.14 -8.74 11.23
CA ARG A 316 16.24 -9.89 11.18
C ARG A 316 14.97 -9.66 10.39
N VAL A 317 14.43 -10.74 9.84
CA VAL A 317 13.07 -10.74 9.29
C VAL A 317 12.11 -10.45 10.43
N THR A 318 11.22 -9.49 10.22
CA THR A 318 10.16 -9.17 11.18
C THR A 318 8.87 -9.79 10.70
N GLU A 319 8.41 -10.82 11.40
CA GLU A 319 7.07 -11.39 11.18
C GLU A 319 6.03 -10.56 11.96
N ILE A 320 4.93 -10.25 11.29
CA ILE A 320 3.78 -9.58 11.86
C ILE A 320 2.59 -10.51 11.70
N VAL A 321 1.98 -10.92 12.81
CA VAL A 321 0.78 -11.78 12.81
C VAL A 321 -0.31 -11.09 13.58
N ALA A 322 -1.48 -10.93 12.95
CA ALA A 322 -2.66 -10.28 13.49
C ALA A 322 -3.88 -11.19 13.49
N ASN A 323 -4.81 -10.96 14.41
CA ASN A 323 -6.10 -11.66 14.45
C ASN A 323 -7.17 -11.05 13.52
N LYS A 324 -6.90 -9.87 12.95
CA LYS A 324 -7.74 -9.17 11.97
C LYS A 324 -6.87 -8.56 10.88
N LYS A 325 -7.50 -8.17 9.76
CA LYS A 325 -6.79 -7.50 8.66
C LYS A 325 -6.12 -6.22 9.16
N ILE A 326 -4.86 -6.06 8.79
CA ILE A 326 -4.04 -4.87 9.01
C ILE A 326 -3.44 -4.43 7.69
N LEU A 327 -3.14 -3.13 7.59
CA LEU A 327 -2.25 -2.61 6.56
C LEU A 327 -0.85 -2.47 7.17
N VAL A 328 0.17 -2.88 6.42
CA VAL A 328 1.57 -2.63 6.76
C VAL A 328 2.16 -1.75 5.67
N ALA A 329 2.81 -0.67 6.08
CA ALA A 329 3.58 0.20 5.20
C ALA A 329 4.99 0.34 5.75
N GLN A 330 5.98 0.31 4.87
CA GLN A 330 7.37 0.50 5.25
C GLN A 330 7.92 1.73 4.53
N PHE A 331 8.55 2.60 5.32
CA PHE A 331 9.31 3.74 4.84
C PHE A 331 10.79 3.45 5.11
N SER A 332 11.61 3.45 4.07
CA SER A 332 13.04 3.18 4.18
C SER A 332 13.85 4.32 3.56
N ASP A 333 15.02 4.63 4.10
CA ASP A 333 15.97 5.57 3.50
C ASP A 333 17.23 4.82 3.06
N PRO A 334 17.56 4.84 1.75
CA PRO A 334 18.59 3.98 1.23
C PRO A 334 20.00 4.16 1.78
N LYS A 335 20.36 5.40 2.11
CA LYS A 335 21.70 5.79 2.57
C LYS A 335 21.59 7.13 3.29
N GLU A 336 22.64 7.52 4.01
CA GLU A 336 22.75 8.89 4.50
C GLU A 336 22.69 9.86 3.29
N ASN A 337 21.55 10.53 3.10
CA ASN A 337 21.18 11.38 1.94
C ASN A 337 20.52 10.69 0.74
N GLY A 338 19.97 9.48 0.88
CA GLY A 338 19.13 8.85 -0.14
C GLY A 338 17.71 9.40 -0.17
N ASP A 339 17.02 9.25 -1.30
CA ASP A 339 15.59 9.51 -1.38
C ASP A 339 14.85 8.40 -0.61
N PRO A 340 13.94 8.74 0.32
CA PRO A 340 13.20 7.73 1.05
C PRO A 340 12.19 7.07 0.12
N VAL A 341 11.98 5.79 0.35
CA VAL A 341 11.03 4.98 -0.39
C VAL A 341 9.88 4.59 0.51
N LEU A 342 8.67 4.60 -0.06
CA LEU A 342 7.49 3.98 0.52
C LEU A 342 7.21 2.73 -0.28
N PHE A 343 7.04 1.60 0.38
CA PHE A 343 6.47 0.42 -0.24
C PHE A 343 5.45 -0.25 0.68
N LEU A 344 4.56 -1.02 0.07
CA LEU A 344 3.50 -1.76 0.76
C LEU A 344 3.82 -3.26 0.70
N PRO A 345 4.38 -3.84 1.77
CA PRO A 345 4.55 -5.27 1.89
C PRO A 345 3.24 -6.01 1.61
N LEU A 346 3.30 -7.06 0.78
CA LEU A 346 2.14 -7.90 0.53
C LEU A 346 1.96 -8.92 1.67
N PRO A 347 0.70 -9.21 2.07
CA PRO A 347 0.45 -10.29 3.01
C PRO A 347 0.84 -11.63 2.40
N GLU A 348 1.17 -12.61 3.24
CA GLU A 348 1.63 -13.94 2.78
C GLU A 348 0.64 -14.67 1.88
N THR A 349 -0.66 -14.38 2.03
CA THR A 349 -1.73 -14.92 1.19
C THR A 349 -1.67 -14.43 -0.25
N SER A 350 -0.96 -13.32 -0.51
CA SER A 350 -0.77 -12.71 -1.83
C SER A 350 0.60 -13.00 -2.42
N TRP A 351 1.42 -13.84 -1.77
CA TRP A 351 2.71 -14.26 -2.30
C TRP A 351 2.53 -15.22 -3.47
N ALA A 352 3.48 -15.20 -4.41
CA ALA A 352 3.45 -16.04 -5.60
C ALA A 352 4.71 -16.91 -5.71
N THR A 353 4.60 -17.97 -6.51
CA THR A 353 5.72 -18.85 -6.86
C THR A 353 6.49 -18.36 -8.08
N SER A 354 5.98 -17.33 -8.75
CA SER A 354 6.61 -16.70 -9.91
C SER A 354 6.23 -15.22 -9.97
N TYR A 355 7.20 -14.40 -10.38
CA TYR A 355 7.04 -12.98 -10.67
C TYR A 355 7.67 -12.69 -12.01
N ASP A 356 7.11 -11.73 -12.72
CA ASP A 356 7.62 -11.28 -14.01
C ASP A 356 7.46 -9.77 -14.06
N PHE A 357 8.56 -9.05 -14.23
CA PHE A 357 8.62 -7.60 -14.08
C PHE A 357 9.68 -7.02 -15.00
N PHE A 358 9.60 -5.72 -15.22
CA PHE A 358 10.56 -4.99 -16.04
C PHE A 358 11.55 -4.22 -15.16
N VAL A 359 12.82 -4.26 -15.56
CA VAL A 359 13.88 -3.46 -14.92
C VAL A 359 14.23 -2.33 -15.87
N TYR A 360 14.24 -1.10 -15.36
CA TYR A 360 14.48 0.08 -16.18
C TYR A 360 15.89 0.63 -15.96
N GLY A 361 16.63 0.75 -17.05
CA GLY A 361 17.88 1.52 -17.13
C GLY A 361 17.62 3.01 -17.07
N LEU A 362 17.22 3.50 -15.90
CA LEU A 362 17.22 4.93 -15.62
C LEU A 362 18.60 5.28 -15.05
N ASP A 363 19.48 5.76 -15.93
CA ASP A 363 20.84 6.20 -15.60
C ASP A 363 21.77 5.06 -15.11
N SER A 364 23.00 5.39 -14.67
CA SER A 364 23.96 4.47 -14.04
C SER A 364 23.54 4.02 -12.62
N ALA A 365 22.26 3.69 -12.43
CA ALA A 365 21.75 3.15 -11.18
C ALA A 365 22.28 1.73 -10.97
N VAL A 366 22.25 1.28 -9.74
CA VAL A 366 22.41 -0.11 -9.32
C VAL A 366 21.02 -0.59 -8.94
N THR A 367 20.56 -1.67 -9.54
CA THR A 367 19.25 -2.24 -9.19
C THR A 367 19.47 -3.37 -8.20
N HIS A 368 18.85 -3.27 -7.04
CA HIS A 368 18.84 -4.33 -6.04
C HIS A 368 17.50 -5.05 -6.08
N LEU A 369 17.51 -6.36 -5.96
CA LEU A 369 16.32 -7.18 -5.80
C LEU A 369 16.38 -7.83 -4.43
N GLN A 370 15.42 -7.51 -3.57
CA GLN A 370 15.21 -8.15 -2.30
C GLN A 370 14.07 -9.17 -2.43
N LEU A 371 14.32 -10.42 -2.04
CA LEU A 371 13.31 -11.47 -1.96
C LEU A 371 13.12 -11.89 -0.51
N VAL A 372 11.89 -12.19 -0.10
CA VAL A 372 11.53 -12.73 1.21
C VAL A 372 10.71 -13.99 0.99
N GLY A 373 11.22 -15.12 1.46
CA GLY A 373 10.53 -16.40 1.37
C GLY A 373 10.67 -17.20 2.67
N LYS A 374 9.83 -18.22 2.83
CA LYS A 374 9.97 -19.21 3.92
C LYS A 374 11.24 -20.04 3.73
N GLU A 375 11.73 -20.65 4.81
CA GLU A 375 12.89 -21.53 4.76
C GLU A 375 12.73 -22.63 3.69
N GLY A 376 13.81 -22.89 2.94
CA GLY A 376 13.84 -23.96 1.95
C GLY A 376 13.28 -23.61 0.57
N VAL A 377 12.87 -22.35 0.34
CA VAL A 377 12.55 -21.86 -1.00
C VAL A 377 13.82 -21.88 -1.85
N GLY A 378 13.82 -22.54 -3.01
CA GLY A 378 14.81 -22.27 -4.05
C GLY A 378 14.22 -21.26 -5.02
N VAL A 379 14.95 -20.20 -5.40
CA VAL A 379 14.51 -19.28 -6.45
C VAL A 379 15.51 -19.30 -7.60
N ASP A 380 15.00 -19.51 -8.80
CA ASP A 380 15.71 -19.27 -10.04
C ASP A 380 15.33 -17.89 -10.55
N LEU A 381 16.35 -17.05 -10.67
CA LEU A 381 16.25 -15.76 -11.33
C LEU A 381 16.64 -15.96 -12.78
N SER A 382 15.73 -15.65 -13.70
CA SER A 382 16.01 -15.59 -15.12
C SER A 382 15.82 -14.16 -15.64
N ALA A 383 16.72 -13.71 -16.50
CA ALA A 383 16.60 -12.45 -17.21
C ALA A 383 16.70 -12.75 -18.71
N ASP A 384 15.78 -12.20 -19.50
CA ASP A 384 15.66 -12.45 -20.94
C ASP A 384 15.66 -13.96 -21.30
N GLY A 385 15.05 -14.78 -20.44
CA GLY A 385 14.93 -16.23 -20.62
C GLY A 385 16.18 -17.05 -20.25
N ALA A 386 17.28 -16.41 -19.86
CA ALA A 386 18.47 -17.09 -19.35
C ALA A 386 18.49 -17.06 -17.81
N VAL A 387 18.75 -18.20 -17.16
CA VAL A 387 18.94 -18.25 -15.70
C VAL A 387 20.23 -17.49 -15.36
N VAL A 388 20.09 -16.38 -14.64
CA VAL A 388 21.20 -15.50 -14.24
C VAL A 388 21.72 -15.86 -12.86
N LEU A 389 20.83 -16.24 -11.93
CA LEU A 389 21.22 -16.64 -10.60
C LEU A 389 20.38 -17.81 -10.08
N SER A 390 21.06 -18.69 -9.36
CA SER A 390 20.50 -19.86 -8.71
C SER A 390 20.94 -19.83 -7.25
N GLN A 391 20.10 -19.30 -6.35
CA GLN A 391 20.43 -19.19 -4.92
C GLN A 391 19.48 -20.03 -4.06
N ASN A 392 19.99 -20.57 -2.96
CA ASN A 392 19.19 -21.20 -1.91
C ASN A 392 18.92 -20.16 -0.82
N VAL A 393 17.70 -20.17 -0.31
CA VAL A 393 17.15 -19.20 0.64
C VAL A 393 17.34 -19.88 2.02
N THR A 394 18.47 -19.61 2.71
CA THR A 394 18.85 -20.15 4.04
C THR A 394 18.85 -19.14 5.21
N ALA A 395 17.96 -19.34 6.20
CA ALA A 395 17.94 -18.80 7.57
C ALA A 395 16.73 -19.42 8.33
N ASP A 396 16.76 -19.41 9.67
CA ASP A 396 16.02 -20.31 10.59
C ASP A 396 14.47 -20.34 10.52
N ASN A 397 13.80 -19.55 9.66
CA ASN A 397 12.34 -19.64 9.38
C ASN A 397 11.94 -18.91 8.09
N TYR A 398 12.61 -17.79 7.81
CA TYR A 398 12.50 -17.02 6.57
C TYR A 398 13.90 -16.75 6.06
N THR A 399 14.04 -16.48 4.78
CA THR A 399 15.31 -15.95 4.26
C THR A 399 15.07 -14.78 3.33
N VAL A 400 16.04 -13.88 3.39
CA VAL A 400 16.14 -12.74 2.50
C VAL A 400 17.29 -12.96 1.54
N VAL A 401 17.00 -12.85 0.25
CA VAL A 401 18.01 -12.84 -0.80
C VAL A 401 18.10 -11.43 -1.35
N ILE A 402 19.32 -10.90 -1.45
CA ILE A 402 19.59 -9.60 -2.06
C ILE A 402 20.54 -9.80 -3.22
N MET A 403 20.12 -9.35 -4.38
CA MET A 403 20.87 -9.48 -5.63
C MET A 403 21.05 -8.11 -6.25
N GLU A 404 22.21 -7.87 -6.83
CA GLU A 404 22.42 -6.75 -7.75
C GLU A 404 22.09 -7.23 -9.16
N LEU A 405 21.20 -6.51 -9.84
CA LEU A 405 20.81 -6.76 -11.22
C LEU A 405 21.58 -5.80 -12.12
N ASP A 406 22.35 -6.34 -13.07
CA ASP A 406 23.01 -5.56 -14.10
C ASP A 406 21.96 -5.10 -15.12
N ILE A 407 21.91 -3.80 -15.41
CA ILE A 407 20.75 -3.14 -16.04
C ILE A 407 20.74 -3.28 -17.57
N GLY A 408 21.11 -4.46 -18.07
CA GLY A 408 21.07 -4.79 -19.51
C GLY A 408 19.75 -5.45 -19.96
N SER A 409 19.02 -6.10 -19.04
CA SER A 409 17.84 -6.89 -19.37
C SER A 409 16.56 -6.06 -19.28
N SER A 410 15.68 -6.15 -20.28
CA SER A 410 14.38 -5.48 -20.25
C SER A 410 13.39 -6.21 -19.34
N ARG A 411 13.44 -7.54 -19.30
CA ARG A 411 12.47 -8.38 -18.57
C ARG A 411 13.16 -9.39 -17.65
N VAL A 412 12.68 -9.45 -16.41
CA VAL A 412 13.17 -10.37 -15.38
C VAL A 412 12.02 -11.26 -14.94
N THR A 413 12.25 -12.57 -14.99
CA THR A 413 11.31 -13.57 -14.50
C THR A 413 11.94 -14.32 -13.33
N LEU A 414 11.28 -14.23 -12.18
CA LEU A 414 11.56 -15.03 -11.00
C LEU A 414 10.66 -16.25 -11.01
N GLN A 415 11.25 -17.41 -10.80
CA GLN A 415 10.49 -18.64 -10.64
C GLN A 415 11.12 -19.50 -9.56
N CYS A 416 10.28 -20.06 -8.71
CA CYS A 416 10.71 -21.02 -7.72
C CYS A 416 11.33 -22.28 -8.36
N ARG A 417 12.51 -22.70 -7.86
CA ARG A 417 13.28 -23.85 -8.34
C ARG A 417 12.60 -25.14 -7.89
N ASN A 418 12.11 -25.92 -8.86
CA ASN A 418 11.34 -27.17 -8.77
C ASN A 418 9.81 -26.99 -8.71
N ALA A 419 9.14 -27.40 -9.79
CA ALA A 419 7.69 -27.63 -9.86
C ALA A 419 7.23 -28.88 -9.08
N SER A 420 8.08 -29.47 -8.23
CA SER A 420 7.63 -30.49 -7.27
C SER A 420 6.78 -29.83 -6.19
N SER A 421 6.04 -30.64 -5.42
CA SER A 421 5.11 -30.22 -4.36
C SER A 421 5.71 -29.44 -3.19
N GLN A 422 6.92 -28.89 -3.33
CA GLN A 422 7.67 -28.14 -2.33
C GLN A 422 7.87 -26.66 -2.70
N CYS A 423 7.35 -26.20 -3.84
CA CYS A 423 7.47 -24.80 -4.19
C CYS A 423 6.63 -23.92 -3.26
N GLN A 424 7.32 -23.21 -2.36
CA GLN A 424 6.70 -22.27 -1.44
C GLN A 424 6.64 -20.88 -2.09
N PRO A 425 5.55 -20.13 -1.91
CA PRO A 425 5.43 -18.77 -2.41
C PRO A 425 6.40 -17.84 -1.66
N PHE A 426 6.83 -16.78 -2.34
CA PHE A 426 7.73 -15.75 -1.80
C PHE A 426 7.22 -14.37 -2.22
N TYR A 427 7.79 -13.31 -1.66
CA TYR A 427 7.57 -11.91 -2.02
C TYR A 427 8.90 -11.27 -2.41
N GLY A 428 8.86 -10.16 -3.15
CA GLY A 428 10.06 -9.38 -3.39
C GLY A 428 9.80 -7.90 -3.62
N VAL A 429 10.89 -7.14 -3.58
CA VAL A 429 10.93 -5.70 -3.83
C VAL A 429 12.16 -5.44 -4.69
N VAL A 430 11.97 -4.69 -5.77
CA VAL A 430 13.06 -4.14 -6.57
C VAL A 430 13.35 -2.74 -6.03
N VAL A 431 14.60 -2.45 -5.76
CA VAL A 431 15.05 -1.16 -5.25
C VAL A 431 16.14 -0.66 -6.17
N HIS A 432 15.90 0.44 -6.86
CA HIS A 432 16.90 1.11 -7.65
C HIS A 432 17.65 2.12 -6.79
N GLN A 433 18.98 2.09 -6.83
CA GLN A 433 19.85 3.00 -6.09
C GLN A 433 20.86 3.66 -7.03
N PHE A 434 20.92 4.99 -7.04
CA PHE A 434 21.86 5.77 -7.83
C PHE A 434 22.75 6.60 -6.90
N SER A 435 24.01 6.19 -6.66
CA SER A 435 25.02 6.85 -5.80
C SER A 435 24.55 7.30 -4.40
N SER A 436 23.71 8.32 -4.32
CA SER A 436 23.05 8.90 -3.13
C SER A 436 21.53 9.08 -3.31
N LYS A 437 20.87 8.34 -4.19
CA LYS A 437 19.46 8.50 -4.54
C LYS A 437 18.84 7.13 -4.68
N GLY A 438 17.54 6.99 -4.49
CA GLY A 438 16.91 5.69 -4.67
C GLY A 438 15.43 5.80 -4.94
N TRP A 439 14.88 4.75 -5.51
CA TRP A 439 13.44 4.56 -5.57
C TRP A 439 13.19 3.07 -5.52
N SER A 440 12.03 2.65 -5.00
CA SER A 440 11.68 1.23 -4.92
C SER A 440 10.41 0.93 -5.67
N LEU A 441 10.29 -0.31 -6.10
CA LEU A 441 9.13 -0.92 -6.70
C LEU A 441 8.83 -2.22 -5.96
N PRO A 442 7.70 -2.33 -5.25
CA PRO A 442 7.27 -3.63 -4.76
C PRO A 442 7.03 -4.56 -5.95
N LEU A 443 7.49 -5.81 -5.86
CA LEU A 443 7.09 -6.83 -6.84
C LEU A 443 5.67 -7.25 -6.54
N LEU A 444 4.76 -6.83 -7.40
CA LEU A 444 3.40 -7.35 -7.40
C LEU A 444 3.35 -8.61 -8.25
N PRO A 445 2.67 -9.67 -7.79
CA PRO A 445 2.58 -10.90 -8.55
C PRO A 445 1.81 -10.64 -9.85
N ALA A 446 2.33 -11.21 -10.94
CA ALA A 446 1.66 -11.16 -12.23
C ALA A 446 0.32 -11.93 -12.22
N MET A 447 0.07 -12.78 -11.21
CA MET A 447 -1.17 -13.52 -11.05
C MET A 447 -1.50 -13.66 -9.57
N LEU A 448 -2.75 -13.39 -9.17
CA LEU A 448 -3.29 -14.01 -7.97
C LEU A 448 -4.02 -15.29 -8.35
N ASN A 449 -3.70 -16.36 -7.62
CA ASN A 449 -4.73 -17.36 -7.37
C ASN A 449 -5.84 -16.62 -6.64
N THR A 450 -7.05 -16.64 -7.19
CA THR A 450 -8.24 -16.09 -6.55
C THR A 450 -8.21 -16.47 -5.07
N ILE A 451 -8.20 -15.46 -4.19
CA ILE A 451 -8.42 -15.64 -2.76
C ILE A 451 -9.84 -16.19 -2.67
N SER A 452 -10.00 -17.50 -2.83
CA SER A 452 -11.07 -18.15 -2.13
C SER A 452 -10.79 -17.79 -0.68
N ASP A 453 -11.77 -17.20 0.01
CA ASP A 453 -11.92 -17.41 1.44
C ASP A 453 -12.01 -18.94 1.62
N ALA A 454 -10.89 -19.63 1.46
CA ALA A 454 -10.68 -20.91 2.07
C ALA A 454 -10.89 -20.54 3.52
N GLN A 455 -12.06 -20.92 4.05
CA GLN A 455 -12.27 -20.99 5.47
C GLN A 455 -10.98 -21.60 5.99
N ASP A 456 -10.16 -20.78 6.63
CA ASP A 456 -9.22 -21.27 7.61
C ASP A 456 -10.10 -22.14 8.47
N THR A 457 -10.03 -23.45 8.22
CA THR A 457 -10.65 -24.42 9.08
C THR A 457 -9.76 -24.31 10.28
N GLU A 458 -10.11 -23.36 11.15
CA GLU A 458 -9.56 -23.17 12.47
C GLU A 458 -9.73 -24.53 13.13
N THR A 459 -8.70 -25.35 12.96
CA THR A 459 -8.44 -26.43 13.87
C THR A 459 -8.08 -25.68 15.13
N THR A 460 -9.10 -25.45 15.95
CA THR A 460 -9.01 -24.99 17.33
C THR A 460 -8.30 -26.09 18.13
N SER A 461 -7.05 -26.37 17.74
CA SER A 461 -6.06 -26.89 18.65
C SER A 461 -5.78 -25.72 19.57
N ALA A 462 -6.40 -25.75 20.75
CA ALA A 462 -6.01 -24.93 21.87
C ALA A 462 -4.50 -25.11 22.07
N VAL A 463 -3.70 -24.22 21.46
CA VAL A 463 -2.32 -24.01 21.87
C VAL A 463 -2.45 -23.30 23.20
N ASP A 464 -2.46 -24.11 24.26
CA ASP A 464 -2.26 -23.68 25.62
C ASP A 464 -0.83 -23.14 25.71
N THR A 465 -0.63 -21.92 25.23
CA THR A 465 0.59 -21.16 25.50
C THR A 465 0.49 -20.72 26.96
N THR A 466 0.87 -21.61 27.87
CA THR A 466 1.23 -21.24 29.25
C THR A 466 2.39 -20.25 29.19
N LEU A 467 2.07 -18.96 29.08
CA LEU A 467 3.01 -17.86 29.26
C LEU A 467 3.29 -17.75 30.76
N LEU A 468 4.50 -18.14 31.15
CA LEU A 468 5.08 -17.86 32.45
C LEU A 468 5.19 -16.34 32.62
N VAL A 469 4.21 -15.76 33.29
CA VAL A 469 4.28 -14.40 33.82
C VAL A 469 5.22 -14.42 35.02
N THR A 470 6.49 -14.06 34.82
CA THR A 470 7.38 -13.73 35.92
C THR A 470 7.05 -12.33 36.40
N SER A 471 6.21 -12.24 37.43
CA SER A 471 5.95 -10.98 38.14
C SER A 471 7.20 -10.57 38.92
N VAL A 472 7.85 -9.48 38.49
CA VAL A 472 8.88 -8.80 39.29
C VAL A 472 8.14 -7.92 40.31
N GLU A 473 8.20 -8.32 41.58
CA GLU A 473 7.76 -7.47 42.70
C GLU A 473 8.72 -6.30 42.86
N THR A 474 8.25 -5.09 42.55
CA THR A 474 8.96 -3.84 42.86
C THR A 474 8.68 -3.46 44.32
N THR A 475 9.58 -3.83 45.22
CA THR A 475 9.60 -3.31 46.60
C THR A 475 9.93 -1.82 46.62
N SER A 476 8.97 -0.99 47.06
CA SER A 476 9.17 0.42 47.35
C SER A 476 9.93 0.59 48.67
N GLY A 477 11.23 0.84 48.60
CA GLY A 477 12.05 1.27 49.73
C GLY A 477 12.35 2.76 49.64
N THR A 478 11.72 3.55 50.51
CA THR A 478 12.07 4.95 50.78
C THR A 478 13.39 5.01 51.57
N PRO A 479 14.34 5.89 51.23
CA PRO A 479 15.31 6.34 52.20
C PRO A 479 15.18 7.84 52.47
N SER A 480 15.11 8.11 53.77
CA SER A 480 15.17 9.39 54.44
C SER A 480 16.52 10.09 54.24
N VAL A 481 16.43 11.41 54.17
CA VAL A 481 17.52 12.39 54.22
C VAL A 481 18.28 12.28 55.54
N GLU A 482 19.61 12.14 55.47
CA GLU A 482 20.50 12.56 56.56
C GLU A 482 21.74 13.27 55.99
N THR A 483 21.94 14.48 56.51
CA THR A 483 23.02 15.41 56.22
C THR A 483 24.23 15.09 57.08
N ALA A 484 25.41 14.94 56.50
CA ALA A 484 26.67 15.08 57.25
C ALA A 484 27.80 15.62 56.36
N SER A 485 28.30 16.78 56.75
CA SER A 485 29.51 17.43 56.26
C SER A 485 30.76 16.62 56.60
N GLY A 486 31.74 16.58 55.69
CA GLY A 486 33.06 16.00 55.95
C GLY A 486 34.08 16.41 54.91
N THR A 487 34.78 17.51 55.20
CA THR A 487 35.96 18.01 54.46
C THR A 487 37.17 17.11 54.76
N THR A 488 37.87 16.57 53.76
CA THR A 488 39.33 16.39 53.83
C THR A 488 39.98 16.25 52.45
N SER A 489 41.09 16.95 52.31
CA SER A 489 42.04 17.09 51.21
C SER A 489 43.05 15.93 51.09
N VAL A 490 43.73 15.85 49.93
CA VAL A 490 45.19 15.65 49.72
C VAL A 490 45.58 14.58 48.66
N GLU A 491 46.50 15.03 47.78
CA GLU A 491 47.54 14.36 46.97
C GLU A 491 47.25 13.53 45.70
N THR A 492 47.50 14.20 44.56
CA THR A 492 48.56 13.96 43.56
C THR A 492 49.19 12.57 43.45
N THR A 493 49.23 12.02 42.22
CA THR A 493 50.47 11.47 41.64
C THR A 493 50.37 11.50 40.11
N GLU A 494 51.29 12.25 39.49
CA GLU A 494 51.61 12.24 38.06
C GLU A 494 52.35 10.95 37.67
N THR A 495 52.16 10.49 36.43
CA THR A 495 53.27 9.93 35.66
C THR A 495 52.99 10.09 34.16
N GLY A 496 53.84 10.88 33.49
CA GLY A 496 54.08 10.79 32.04
C GLY A 496 54.79 9.47 31.70
N LEU A 497 55.23 9.18 30.47
CA LEU A 497 55.54 9.99 29.29
C LEU A 497 55.93 8.99 28.16
N GLN A 498 56.00 9.52 26.93
CA GLN A 498 56.71 9.05 25.71
C GLN A 498 55.87 8.30 24.66
N ASP A 499 55.57 8.92 23.51
CA ASP A 499 56.40 9.40 22.38
C ASP A 499 56.77 8.29 21.38
N ALA A 500 56.26 8.43 20.15
CA ALA A 500 56.95 8.06 18.92
C ALA A 500 56.37 8.84 17.74
N THR A 501 57.06 9.91 17.37
CA THR A 501 56.93 10.72 16.15
C THR A 501 57.46 9.95 14.93
N THR A 502 56.83 10.10 13.76
CA THR A 502 57.58 10.08 12.49
C THR A 502 56.91 10.99 11.46
N GLU A 503 57.65 12.03 11.05
CA GLU A 503 57.38 12.94 9.95
C GLU A 503 57.59 12.28 8.57
N LEU A 504 56.91 12.80 7.55
CA LEU A 504 57.55 13.00 6.24
C LEU A 504 56.88 14.15 5.48
N THR A 505 57.69 15.18 5.27
CA THR A 505 57.42 16.44 4.57
C THR A 505 58.05 16.39 3.19
N LYS A 506 57.35 16.94 2.17
CA LYS A 506 57.82 17.93 1.16
C LYS A 506 57.01 17.81 -0.14
N THR A 507 56.86 18.78 -1.05
CA THR A 507 56.87 20.25 -1.15
C THR A 507 56.68 20.54 -2.66
N SER A 508 56.05 21.67 -3.04
CA SER A 508 56.35 22.54 -4.22
C SER A 508 55.06 22.91 -5.01
N LEU A 509 54.47 24.10 -4.85
CA LEU A 509 54.81 25.44 -5.39
C LEU A 509 54.50 25.64 -6.89
N TYR A 510 53.51 26.50 -7.20
CA TYR A 510 53.64 27.80 -7.91
C TYR A 510 52.24 28.47 -8.10
N PRO A 511 52.15 29.78 -8.45
CA PRO A 511 51.18 30.71 -7.88
C PRO A 511 50.18 31.24 -8.92
N LEU A 512 49.11 31.91 -8.47
CA LEU A 512 48.43 32.93 -9.28
C LEU A 512 47.73 33.97 -8.40
N THR A 513 47.93 35.20 -8.85
CA THR A 513 47.74 36.50 -8.22
C THR A 513 46.31 37.02 -8.44
N SER A 514 45.82 37.80 -7.46
CA SER A 514 44.91 38.98 -7.45
C SER A 514 43.88 39.19 -8.59
N ASP A 515 42.69 39.78 -8.43
CA ASP A 515 42.14 40.76 -7.49
C ASP A 515 40.61 40.63 -7.51
N GLY A 516 39.94 40.91 -6.39
CA GLY A 516 38.48 40.86 -6.30
C GLY A 516 37.94 41.52 -5.04
N ILE A 517 37.93 42.85 -5.07
CA ILE A 517 37.30 43.83 -4.18
C ILE A 517 36.20 43.25 -3.26
N VAL A 518 36.50 43.17 -1.97
CA VAL A 518 35.52 42.92 -0.89
C VAL A 518 35.01 44.27 -0.40
N THR A 519 33.73 44.55 -0.63
CA THR A 519 33.02 45.64 0.04
C THR A 519 32.18 45.04 1.16
N SER A 520 32.71 45.08 2.38
CA SER A 520 31.98 44.71 3.60
C SER A 520 31.16 45.92 4.07
N GLN A 521 29.83 45.85 3.94
CA GLN A 521 28.92 46.74 4.68
C GLN A 521 28.43 46.02 5.94
N THR A 522 28.91 46.50 7.07
CA THR A 522 28.46 46.15 8.42
C THR A 522 27.10 46.80 8.67
N VAL A 523 26.02 46.03 8.60
CA VAL A 523 24.70 46.47 9.07
C VAL A 523 24.54 46.02 10.52
N THR A 524 24.81 46.93 11.44
CA THR A 524 24.53 46.78 12.86
C THR A 524 23.03 46.95 13.08
N THR A 525 22.30 45.85 13.32
CA THR A 525 20.92 45.90 13.82
C THR A 525 20.93 45.77 15.34
N GLN A 526 20.79 46.90 16.03
CA GLN A 526 20.46 46.94 17.45
C GLN A 526 18.99 46.52 17.61
N THR A 527 18.74 45.43 18.33
CA THR A 527 17.40 45.06 18.78
C THR A 527 17.23 45.54 20.22
N ASP A 528 16.56 46.68 20.37
CA ASP A 528 16.18 47.23 21.67
C ASP A 528 15.02 46.42 22.25
N VAL A 529 15.27 45.71 23.35
CA VAL A 529 14.25 44.96 24.11
C VAL A 529 13.50 45.93 25.01
N SER A 530 12.45 46.55 24.47
CA SER A 530 11.50 47.32 25.26
C SER A 530 10.41 46.41 25.84
N ARG A 531 10.38 46.31 27.18
CA ARG A 531 9.36 45.62 27.97
C ARG A 531 7.99 46.27 27.76
N HIS A 532 7.14 45.66 26.93
CA HIS A 532 5.72 46.01 26.88
C HIS A 532 4.91 45.21 27.91
N LYS A 533 4.42 45.99 28.87
CA LYS A 533 3.43 45.69 29.91
C LYS A 533 2.16 45.08 29.29
N THR A 534 1.80 43.88 29.73
CA THR A 534 0.59 43.13 29.36
C THR A 534 -0.67 43.97 29.60
N ARG A 535 -1.35 44.37 28.51
CA ARG A 535 -2.73 44.88 28.55
C ARG A 535 -3.67 43.74 28.18
N ASN A 536 -4.56 43.42 29.11
CA ASN A 536 -5.70 42.54 28.91
C ASN A 536 -6.61 43.12 27.82
N ILE A 537 -6.76 42.39 26.72
CA ILE A 537 -7.74 42.65 25.67
C ILE A 537 -8.77 41.52 25.74
N CYS A 538 -9.83 41.73 26.51
CA CYS A 538 -11.15 41.13 26.31
C CYS A 538 -12.17 41.87 27.18
N PRO A 539 -13.07 42.69 26.61
CA PRO A 539 -14.19 43.29 27.31
C PRO A 539 -15.44 42.43 27.05
N CYS A 540 -15.55 41.28 27.70
CA CYS A 540 -16.84 40.61 27.82
C CYS A 540 -17.01 39.97 29.20
N SER A 541 -17.87 40.60 30.00
CA SER A 541 -18.39 40.06 31.25
C SER A 541 -19.42 38.98 30.94
N CYS A 542 -18.99 37.74 30.74
CA CYS A 542 -19.91 36.61 30.73
C CYS A 542 -20.25 36.22 32.17
N GLY A 543 -21.31 36.83 32.69
CA GLY A 543 -21.95 36.43 33.94
C GLY A 543 -22.54 35.02 33.83
N LEU A 544 -22.21 34.21 34.83
CA LEU A 544 -22.94 33.04 35.34
C LEU A 544 -24.15 32.59 34.52
N SER A 545 -23.96 31.48 33.81
CA SER A 545 -25.01 30.69 33.15
C SER A 545 -26.09 30.29 34.16
N GLN A 546 -27.22 30.99 34.12
CA GLN A 546 -28.47 30.53 34.75
C GLN A 546 -29.05 29.41 33.89
N LYS A 547 -29.20 28.21 34.48
CA LYS A 547 -30.02 27.13 33.95
C LYS A 547 -31.46 27.63 33.81
N VAL A 548 -31.86 27.95 32.58
CA VAL A 548 -33.27 28.18 32.23
C VAL A 548 -33.93 26.80 32.15
N GLY A 549 -34.86 26.53 33.06
CA GLY A 549 -35.68 25.33 33.05
C GLY A 549 -36.64 25.29 31.85
N PRO A 550 -37.08 24.10 31.43
CA PRO A 550 -37.96 23.94 30.27
C PRO A 550 -39.27 24.71 30.47
N THR A 551 -39.59 25.58 29.53
CA THR A 551 -40.88 26.28 29.46
C THR A 551 -41.94 25.32 28.90
N PRO A 552 -43.22 25.42 29.32
CA PRO A 552 -44.30 24.52 28.91
C PRO A 552 -44.55 24.44 27.39
N ASP A 553 -44.00 25.37 26.60
CA ASP A 553 -44.08 25.33 25.13
C ASP A 553 -43.08 24.32 24.51
N THR A 554 -42.00 23.98 25.20
CA THR A 554 -40.99 23.02 24.66
C THR A 554 -41.49 21.58 24.67
N GLU A 555 -42.30 21.16 25.65
CA GLU A 555 -42.90 19.82 25.66
C GLU A 555 -43.89 19.62 24.52
N LYS A 556 -44.63 20.68 24.14
CA LYS A 556 -45.57 20.62 23.03
C LYS A 556 -44.86 20.44 21.68
N ILE A 557 -43.75 21.14 21.47
CA ILE A 557 -42.92 21.02 20.27
C ILE A 557 -42.29 19.62 20.16
N VAL A 558 -41.79 19.07 21.28
CA VAL A 558 -41.22 17.71 21.28
C VAL A 558 -42.29 16.66 20.97
N THR A 559 -43.52 16.84 21.47
CA THR A 559 -44.62 15.90 21.21
C THR A 559 -45.09 15.95 19.76
N ASP A 560 -45.16 17.14 19.16
CA ASP A 560 -45.53 17.31 17.75
C ASP A 560 -44.46 16.75 16.80
N LEU A 561 -43.17 16.96 17.12
CA LEU A 561 -42.05 16.36 16.37
C LEU A 561 -42.05 14.82 16.48
N GLN A 562 -42.30 14.27 17.66
CA GLN A 562 -42.41 12.82 17.84
C GLN A 562 -43.58 12.22 17.05
N ARG A 563 -44.65 12.99 16.83
CA ARG A 563 -45.82 12.54 16.05
C ARG A 563 -45.58 12.55 14.54
N GLU A 564 -44.80 13.50 14.04
CA GLU A 564 -44.39 13.54 12.63
C GLU A 564 -43.28 12.53 12.28
N LEU A 565 -42.48 12.11 13.26
CA LEU A 565 -41.36 11.19 13.06
C LEU A 565 -41.74 9.69 13.06
N VAL A 566 -42.99 9.32 13.34
CA VAL A 566 -43.44 7.93 13.23
C VAL A 566 -43.68 7.58 11.76
N LEU A 567 -42.62 7.09 11.10
CA LEU A 567 -42.71 6.53 9.76
C LEU A 567 -43.32 5.12 9.80
N ASP A 568 -44.29 4.88 8.93
CA ASP A 568 -44.92 3.57 8.75
C ASP A 568 -43.89 2.53 8.29
N PRO A 569 -43.64 1.45 9.07
CA PRO A 569 -42.65 0.43 8.75
C PRO A 569 -42.88 -0.26 7.39
N GLU A 570 -44.12 -0.26 6.87
CA GLU A 570 -44.46 -0.84 5.57
C GLU A 570 -43.99 0.02 4.39
N ASN A 571 -43.84 1.32 4.59
CA ASN A 571 -43.37 2.25 3.56
C ASN A 571 -41.86 2.52 3.58
N LEU A 572 -41.14 1.95 4.54
CA LEU A 572 -39.68 2.06 4.59
C LEU A 572 -39.03 1.44 3.35
N SER A 573 -38.02 2.14 2.81
CA SER A 573 -37.26 1.71 1.64
C SER A 573 -36.65 0.30 1.82
N VAL A 574 -36.29 -0.06 3.05
CA VAL A 574 -35.78 -1.39 3.42
C VAL A 574 -36.84 -2.49 3.21
N SER A 575 -38.09 -2.25 3.62
CA SER A 575 -39.21 -3.17 3.43
C SER A 575 -39.55 -3.36 1.95
N LYS A 576 -39.45 -2.30 1.14
CA LYS A 576 -39.63 -2.38 -0.32
C LYS A 576 -38.47 -3.12 -0.99
N ARG A 577 -37.21 -2.82 -0.66
CA ARG A 577 -36.04 -3.52 -1.25
C ARG A 577 -35.99 -5.01 -0.94
N LYS A 578 -36.53 -5.45 0.22
CA LYS A 578 -36.59 -6.87 0.58
C LYS A 578 -37.55 -7.70 -0.29
N ARG A 579 -38.51 -7.07 -0.98
CA ARG A 579 -39.54 -7.76 -1.78
C ARG A 579 -39.28 -7.75 -3.29
N ILE A 580 -38.26 -7.05 -3.77
CA ILE A 580 -37.99 -6.89 -5.19
C ILE A 580 -36.56 -7.36 -5.45
N SER A 581 -36.41 -8.51 -6.12
CA SER A 581 -35.10 -8.93 -6.62
C SER A 581 -34.68 -7.95 -7.69
N ALA A 582 -33.60 -7.20 -7.47
CA ALA A 582 -33.05 -6.32 -8.49
C ALA A 582 -32.57 -7.17 -9.67
N PRO A 583 -32.95 -6.86 -10.92
CA PRO A 583 -32.38 -7.51 -12.09
C PRO A 583 -30.90 -7.11 -12.16
N ASP A 584 -30.01 -8.08 -11.97
CA ASP A 584 -28.56 -7.92 -12.12
C ASP A 584 -28.16 -8.31 -13.54
N SER A 585 -27.77 -7.33 -14.35
CA SER A 585 -27.32 -7.52 -15.73
C SER A 585 -25.81 -7.78 -15.85
N ARG A 586 -25.07 -7.90 -14.73
CA ARG A 586 -23.65 -8.23 -14.75
C ARG A 586 -23.47 -9.62 -15.39
N VAL A 587 -22.55 -9.70 -16.35
CA VAL A 587 -22.28 -10.92 -17.13
C VAL A 587 -21.87 -12.10 -16.24
N SER A 588 -21.19 -11.83 -15.12
CA SER A 588 -20.83 -12.83 -14.11
C SER A 588 -22.05 -13.45 -13.42
N SER A 589 -23.02 -12.63 -13.00
CA SER A 589 -24.27 -13.08 -12.36
C SER A 589 -25.15 -13.89 -13.32
N VAL A 590 -25.24 -13.46 -14.59
CA VAL A 590 -25.95 -14.22 -15.64
C VAL A 590 -25.25 -15.55 -15.92
N SER A 591 -23.92 -15.55 -16.02
CA SER A 591 -23.11 -16.76 -16.26
C SER A 591 -23.28 -17.79 -15.13
N MET A 592 -23.22 -17.36 -13.87
CA MET A 592 -23.44 -18.25 -12.73
C MET A 592 -24.87 -18.81 -12.70
N GLY A 593 -25.88 -17.98 -13.01
CA GLY A 593 -27.27 -18.42 -13.09
C GLY A 593 -27.50 -19.47 -14.18
N VAL A 594 -26.96 -19.26 -15.38
CA VAL A 594 -27.06 -20.21 -16.50
C VAL A 594 -26.34 -21.52 -16.18
N THR A 595 -25.16 -21.44 -15.56
CA THR A 595 -24.39 -22.63 -15.15
C THR A 595 -25.15 -23.45 -14.11
N ALA A 596 -25.75 -22.81 -13.09
CA ALA A 596 -26.54 -23.49 -12.07
C ALA A 596 -27.78 -24.20 -12.67
N ILE A 597 -28.47 -23.57 -13.63
CA ILE A 597 -29.60 -24.18 -14.33
C ILE A 597 -29.15 -25.40 -15.14
N ALA A 598 -28.02 -25.30 -15.86
CA ALA A 598 -27.49 -26.41 -16.64
C ALA A 598 -27.16 -27.63 -15.76
N VAL A 599 -26.52 -27.40 -14.60
CA VAL A 599 -26.22 -28.46 -13.61
C VAL A 599 -27.50 -29.10 -13.08
N MET A 600 -28.51 -28.29 -12.71
CA MET A 600 -29.81 -28.80 -12.25
C MET A 600 -30.49 -29.68 -13.30
N VAL A 601 -30.53 -29.24 -14.56
CA VAL A 601 -31.15 -30.01 -15.65
C VAL A 601 -30.46 -31.36 -15.85
N VAL A 602 -29.13 -31.41 -15.77
CA VAL A 602 -28.38 -32.67 -15.87
C VAL A 602 -28.70 -33.60 -14.71
N VAL A 603 -28.66 -33.10 -13.47
CA VAL A 603 -28.95 -33.92 -12.27
C VAL A 603 -30.37 -34.51 -12.33
N PHE A 604 -31.38 -33.68 -12.62
CA PHE A 604 -32.76 -34.16 -12.73
C PHE A 604 -32.95 -35.09 -13.94
N GLY A 605 -32.27 -34.83 -15.05
CA GLY A 605 -32.29 -35.70 -16.23
C GLY A 605 -31.76 -37.10 -15.93
N VAL A 606 -30.68 -37.21 -15.14
CA VAL A 606 -30.11 -38.50 -14.72
C VAL A 606 -31.08 -39.27 -13.82
N ILE A 607 -31.71 -38.59 -12.85
CA ILE A 607 -32.70 -39.18 -11.95
C ILE A 607 -33.89 -39.73 -12.76
N LEU A 608 -34.44 -38.92 -13.66
CA LEU A 608 -35.57 -39.33 -14.51
C LEU A 608 -35.22 -40.51 -15.43
N CYS A 609 -34.03 -40.51 -16.04
CA CYS A 609 -33.57 -41.62 -16.86
C CYS A 609 -33.40 -42.91 -16.05
N SER A 610 -32.87 -42.83 -14.82
CA SER A 610 -32.73 -43.98 -13.92
C SER A 610 -34.09 -44.60 -13.57
N ASP A 611 -35.09 -43.78 -13.29
CA ASP A 611 -36.45 -44.24 -12.98
C ASP A 611 -37.13 -44.89 -14.19
N LEU A 612 -36.98 -44.30 -15.39
CA LEU A 612 -37.54 -44.87 -16.63
C LEU A 612 -36.93 -46.24 -16.96
N LEU A 613 -35.62 -46.42 -16.76
CA LEU A 613 -34.95 -47.71 -16.95
C LEU A 613 -35.39 -48.76 -15.92
N SER A 614 -35.73 -48.33 -14.71
CA SER A 614 -36.20 -49.21 -13.64
C SER A 614 -37.61 -49.74 -13.89
N VAL A 615 -38.49 -48.94 -14.52
CA VAL A 615 -39.86 -49.32 -14.87
C VAL A 615 -39.90 -50.29 -16.07
N GLY A 616 -38.90 -50.24 -16.96
CA GLY A 616 -38.85 -51.06 -18.17
C GLY A 616 -38.50 -52.54 -17.99
N LYS A 617 -38.14 -53.02 -16.78
CA LYS A 617 -37.86 -54.44 -16.55
C LYS A 617 -39.16 -55.23 -16.37
N PRO A 618 -39.55 -56.10 -17.33
CA PRO A 618 -40.74 -56.94 -17.17
C PRO A 618 -40.54 -57.88 -15.98
N ARG A 619 -41.36 -57.71 -14.94
CA ARG A 619 -41.46 -58.62 -13.79
C ARG A 619 -41.80 -60.01 -14.31
N SER A 620 -40.79 -60.87 -14.43
CA SER A 620 -41.00 -62.29 -14.68
C SER A 620 -41.68 -62.88 -13.45
N ARG A 621 -43.00 -63.04 -13.53
CA ARG A 621 -43.78 -63.77 -12.52
C ARG A 621 -43.32 -65.23 -12.56
N ALA A 622 -42.41 -65.57 -11.66
CA ALA A 622 -42.09 -66.96 -11.34
C ALA A 622 -43.38 -67.64 -10.87
N LYS A 623 -43.93 -68.52 -11.72
CA LYS A 623 -45.04 -69.40 -11.34
C LYS A 623 -44.52 -70.37 -10.28
N GLN A 624 -44.93 -70.13 -9.04
CA GLN A 624 -44.85 -71.10 -7.96
C GLN A 624 -45.75 -72.29 -8.33
N LYS A 625 -45.16 -73.43 -8.68
CA LYS A 625 -45.86 -74.72 -8.76
C LYS A 625 -45.50 -75.54 -7.52
N LYS A 626 -46.55 -76.04 -6.85
CA LYS A 626 -46.51 -77.13 -5.87
C LYS A 626 -45.93 -78.39 -6.49
#